data_AF-A0A815ALX6-F1
#
_entry.id   AF-A0A815ALX6-F1
#
_cell.length_a   1.000
_cell.length_b   1.000
_cell.length_c   1.000
_cell.angle_alpha   90.00
_cell.angle_beta   90.00
_cell.angle_gamma   90.00
#
_symmetry.space_group_name_H-M   'P 1'
#
loop_
_entity.id
_entity.type
_entity.pdbx_description
1 polymer ?
#
loop_
_entity_poly.entity_id
_entity_poly.type
_entity_poly.pdbx_seq_one_letter_code
_entity_poly.pdbx_strand_id
1 'polypeptide(L)'
;MKWLEILVDLGAICGLTSVILVNLLAQPRILYRMSKDGLMPNWFSKERHIPETASPSGISTQSTDVAPPTVIRETPFTATIFTGIVCALLGGFLPIEFLSDLTSVGCLFAYLMVHLGVIILFFTNRGNPSNSNSTDRVARPSDQKYFDFPSKTLFIPIIGILGCILLMYSSIQETSIRWSIWTAIGIIIYFVYSMNNSKLGKSRKSFEMSPPRDRHGDLRLQQLQQYKTERQTELNA
;
A
#
# COMPACT_ATOMS: atom_id res chain seq x y z
N MET A 1 19.50 -6.44 -44.47
CA MET A 1 18.25 -5.65 -44.33
C MET A 1 18.46 -4.54 -43.29
N LYS A 2 19.24 -3.49 -43.60
CA LYS A 2 19.63 -2.44 -42.62
C LYS A 2 18.45 -1.63 -42.05
N TRP A 3 17.35 -1.54 -42.79
CA TRP A 3 16.15 -0.84 -42.35
C TRP A 3 15.43 -1.54 -41.17
N LEU A 4 15.47 -2.87 -41.11
CA LEU A 4 14.85 -3.64 -40.03
C LEU A 4 15.67 -3.57 -38.73
N GLU A 5 16.99 -3.53 -38.84
CA GLU A 5 17.92 -3.33 -37.72
C GLU A 5 17.66 -1.99 -37.00
N ILE A 6 17.54 -0.89 -37.76
CA ILE A 6 17.24 0.44 -37.20
C ILE A 6 15.88 0.44 -36.48
N LEU A 7 14.88 -0.25 -37.03
CA LEU A 7 13.55 -0.31 -36.42
C LEU A 7 13.54 -1.11 -35.12
N VAL A 8 14.30 -2.21 -35.05
CA VAL A 8 14.45 -3.02 -33.83
C VAL A 8 15.24 -2.26 -32.76
N ASP A 9 16.36 -1.61 -33.11
CA ASP A 9 17.17 -0.85 -32.17
C ASP A 9 16.41 0.33 -31.57
N LEU A 10 15.67 1.08 -32.40
CA LEU A 10 14.82 2.17 -31.91
C LEU A 10 13.75 1.65 -30.95
N GLY A 11 13.13 0.52 -31.28
CA GLY A 11 12.15 -0.14 -30.41
C GLY A 11 12.75 -0.59 -29.08
N ALA A 12 13.95 -1.16 -29.10
CA ALA A 12 14.66 -1.58 -27.90
C ALA A 12 15.00 -0.41 -26.98
N ILE A 13 15.51 0.70 -27.53
CA ILE A 13 15.86 1.90 -26.75
C ILE A 13 14.61 2.53 -26.13
N CYS A 14 13.53 2.69 -26.91
CA CYS A 14 12.27 3.24 -26.40
C CYS A 14 11.65 2.34 -25.32
N GLY A 15 11.68 1.02 -25.52
CA GLY A 15 11.16 0.03 -24.57
C GLY A 15 11.94 0.01 -23.25
N LEU A 16 13.27 -0.09 -23.32
CA LEU A 16 14.13 -0.11 -22.13
C LEU A 16 14.03 1.20 -21.34
N THR A 17 13.99 2.35 -22.02
CA THR A 17 13.84 3.66 -21.36
C THR A 17 12.52 3.76 -20.59
N SER A 18 11.42 3.29 -21.20
CA SER A 18 10.10 3.27 -20.55
C SER A 18 10.09 2.39 -19.29
N VAL A 19 10.64 1.18 -19.39
CA VAL A 19 10.71 0.24 -18.26
C VAL A 19 11.57 0.79 -17.12
N ILE A 20 12.72 1.40 -17.44
CA ILE A 20 13.58 2.05 -16.44
C ILE A 20 12.82 3.15 -15.71
N LEU A 21 12.07 3.99 -16.43
CA LEU A 21 11.29 5.08 -15.83
C LEU A 21 10.18 4.56 -14.90
N VAL A 22 9.45 3.52 -15.32
CA VAL A 22 8.41 2.90 -14.48
C VAL A 22 9.00 2.29 -13.21
N ASN A 23 10.11 1.55 -13.33
CA ASN A 23 10.78 0.92 -12.19
C ASN A 23 11.33 1.96 -11.20
N LEU A 24 11.90 3.05 -11.70
CA LEU A 24 12.41 4.15 -10.87
C LEU A 24 11.30 4.88 -10.11
N LEU A 25 10.09 4.97 -10.69
CA LEU A 25 8.93 5.59 -10.04
C LEU A 25 8.16 4.66 -9.10
N ALA A 26 8.24 3.34 -9.29
CA ALA A 26 7.53 2.36 -8.48
C ALA A 26 8.15 2.20 -7.08
N GLN A 27 9.48 2.06 -6.99
CA GLN A 27 10.18 1.79 -5.72
C GLN A 27 9.96 2.87 -4.64
N PRO A 28 10.07 4.18 -4.94
CA PRO A 28 9.90 5.24 -3.94
C PRO A 28 8.48 5.32 -3.37
N ARG A 29 7.47 4.94 -4.17
CA ARG A 29 6.05 4.97 -3.74
C ARG A 29 5.78 3.92 -2.67
N ILE A 30 6.34 2.73 -2.83
CA ILE A 30 6.22 1.65 -1.85
C ILE A 30 6.91 2.08 -0.54
N LEU A 31 8.14 2.62 -0.64
CA LEU A 31 8.89 3.10 0.51
C LEU A 31 8.17 4.22 1.26
N TYR A 32 7.56 5.15 0.53
CA TYR A 32 6.78 6.24 1.13
C TYR A 32 5.56 5.72 1.92
N ARG A 33 4.80 4.77 1.35
CA ARG A 33 3.65 4.17 2.04
C ARG A 33 4.08 3.39 3.28
N MET A 34 5.13 2.57 3.17
CA MET A 34 5.71 1.86 4.32
C MET A 34 6.23 2.82 5.41
N SER A 35 6.80 3.98 5.03
CA SER A 35 7.21 5.00 5.99
C SER A 35 6.03 5.64 6.70
N LYS A 36 4.90 5.88 6.01
CA LYS A 36 3.68 6.41 6.62
C LYS A 36 3.02 5.45 7.60
N ASP A 37 3.11 4.15 7.31
CA ASP A 37 2.63 3.09 8.21
C ASP A 37 3.52 2.95 9.47
N GLY A 38 4.64 3.69 9.54
CA GLY A 38 5.60 3.65 10.66
C GLY A 38 6.59 2.50 10.57
N LEU A 39 6.61 1.77 9.46
CA LEU A 39 7.43 0.57 9.24
C LEU A 39 8.87 0.88 8.83
N MET A 40 9.19 2.15 8.53
CA MET A 40 10.53 2.63 8.18
C MET A 40 10.89 3.96 8.86
N PRO A 41 12.17 4.37 8.88
CA PRO A 41 12.60 5.62 9.51
C PRO A 41 11.85 6.83 8.96
N ASN A 42 11.38 7.71 9.86
CA ASN A 42 10.55 8.88 9.52
C ASN A 42 11.21 9.86 8.53
N TRP A 43 12.50 9.72 8.26
CA TRP A 43 13.22 10.52 7.27
C TRP A 43 12.69 10.35 5.84
N PHE A 44 12.14 9.18 5.49
CA PHE A 44 11.53 8.94 4.17
C PHE A 44 10.15 9.61 4.00
N SER A 45 9.49 9.96 5.10
CA SER A 45 8.21 10.69 5.11
C SER A 45 8.40 12.21 5.13
N LYS A 46 9.64 12.73 5.06
CA LYS A 46 9.89 14.17 5.03
C LYS A 46 9.40 14.73 3.70
N GLU A 47 8.17 15.22 3.72
CA GLU A 47 7.44 15.72 2.57
C GLU A 47 7.55 17.24 2.46
N ARG A 48 7.50 17.73 1.22
CA ARG A 48 7.25 19.13 0.92
C ARG A 48 5.75 19.26 0.68
N HIS A 49 5.03 19.80 1.65
CA HIS A 49 3.64 20.18 1.45
C HIS A 49 3.60 21.32 0.42
N ILE A 50 3.09 21.02 -0.78
CA ILE A 50 2.71 22.07 -1.73
C ILE A 50 1.24 22.36 -1.44
N PRO A 51 0.89 23.52 -0.86
CA PRO A 51 -0.50 23.89 -0.74
C PRO A 51 -1.06 24.07 -2.16
N GLU A 52 -2.07 23.28 -2.52
CA GLU A 52 -2.84 23.47 -3.73
C GLU A 52 -3.74 24.70 -3.52
N THR A 53 -3.15 25.89 -3.60
CA THR A 53 -3.90 27.14 -3.72
C THR A 53 -4.01 27.45 -5.21
N ALA A 54 -5.23 27.41 -5.74
CA ALA A 54 -5.65 27.84 -7.08
C ALA A 54 -5.39 26.88 -8.25
N SER A 55 -6.34 25.97 -8.49
CA SER A 55 -6.70 25.59 -9.86
C SER A 55 -7.89 26.47 -10.29
N PRO A 56 -7.74 27.35 -11.30
CA PRO A 56 -8.82 28.19 -11.82
C PRO A 56 -9.57 27.41 -12.91
N SER A 57 -10.43 26.48 -12.53
CA SER A 57 -11.45 25.94 -13.44
C SER A 57 -12.78 26.62 -13.12
N GLY A 58 -13.07 27.69 -13.85
CA GLY A 58 -14.35 28.39 -13.77
C GLY A 58 -15.50 27.50 -14.23
N ILE A 59 -16.18 26.88 -13.28
CA ILE A 59 -17.58 26.46 -13.40
C ILE A 59 -18.22 26.75 -12.04
N SER A 60 -19.05 27.78 -12.02
CA SER A 60 -19.87 28.16 -10.87
C SER A 60 -20.97 27.12 -10.63
N THR A 61 -20.75 26.20 -9.69
CA THR A 61 -21.83 25.41 -9.08
C THR A 61 -21.91 25.70 -7.59
N GLN A 62 -22.78 26.64 -7.27
CA GLN A 62 -23.76 26.62 -6.18
C GLN A 62 -23.34 25.96 -4.85
N SER A 63 -23.05 26.83 -3.88
CA SER A 63 -23.25 26.70 -2.42
C SER A 63 -23.41 25.27 -1.86
N THR A 64 -22.30 24.64 -1.56
CA THR A 64 -22.22 23.76 -0.39
C THR A 64 -21.17 24.37 0.53
N ASP A 65 -21.54 24.69 1.78
CA ASP A 65 -20.67 25.22 2.85
C ASP A 65 -19.70 24.15 3.38
N VAL A 66 -19.13 23.35 2.47
CA VAL A 66 -18.11 22.36 2.76
C VAL A 66 -16.93 22.71 1.87
N ALA A 67 -15.91 23.32 2.48
CA ALA A 67 -14.63 23.53 1.80
C ALA A 67 -14.18 22.19 1.16
N PRO A 68 -13.84 22.17 -0.14
CA PRO A 68 -13.39 20.95 -0.79
C PRO A 68 -12.14 20.44 -0.05
N PRO A 69 -12.00 19.11 0.16
CA PRO A 69 -10.82 18.57 0.81
C PRO A 69 -9.60 18.96 -0.03
N THR A 70 -8.69 19.75 0.55
CA THR A 70 -7.41 20.08 -0.06
C THR A 70 -6.69 18.76 -0.37
N VAL A 71 -6.52 18.43 -1.65
CA VAL A 71 -5.80 17.23 -2.06
C VAL A 71 -4.31 17.53 -1.93
N ILE A 72 -3.77 17.33 -0.73
CA ILE A 72 -2.33 17.52 -0.49
C ILE A 72 -1.59 16.45 -1.31
N ARG A 73 -0.97 16.88 -2.40
CA ARG A 73 -0.16 15.99 -3.24
C ARG A 73 1.21 15.80 -2.62
N GLU A 74 1.35 14.72 -1.90
CA GLU A 74 2.62 14.36 -1.26
C GLU A 74 3.54 13.73 -2.32
N THR A 75 4.67 14.39 -2.58
CA THR A 75 5.65 13.89 -3.54
C THR A 75 6.87 13.34 -2.79
N PRO A 76 7.17 12.02 -2.91
CA PRO A 76 8.23 11.39 -2.14
C PRO A 76 9.62 11.63 -2.76
N PHE A 77 10.02 12.90 -2.88
CA PHE A 77 11.28 13.28 -3.54
C PHE A 77 12.52 12.70 -2.84
N THR A 78 12.54 12.71 -1.50
CA THR A 78 13.64 12.18 -0.68
C THR A 78 13.85 10.68 -0.93
N ALA A 79 12.76 9.91 -1.04
CA ALA A 79 12.84 8.48 -1.34
C ALA A 79 13.35 8.24 -2.77
N THR A 80 12.92 9.06 -3.74
CA THR A 80 13.35 8.93 -5.14
C THR A 80 14.85 9.19 -5.33
N ILE A 81 15.41 10.23 -4.70
CA ILE A 81 16.85 10.50 -4.78
C ILE A 81 17.63 9.34 -4.18
N PHE A 82 17.22 8.87 -3.00
CA PHE A 82 17.92 7.79 -2.32
C PHE A 82 17.95 6.52 -3.16
N THR A 83 16.80 6.06 -3.67
CA THR A 83 16.73 4.87 -4.53
C THR A 83 17.49 5.07 -5.84
N GLY A 84 17.46 6.28 -6.41
CA GLY A 84 18.20 6.62 -7.64
C GLY A 84 19.72 6.52 -7.45
N ILE A 85 20.26 7.07 -6.36
CA ILE A 85 21.69 6.98 -6.04
C ILE A 85 22.10 5.52 -5.82
N VAL A 86 21.32 4.77 -5.03
CA VAL A 86 21.61 3.35 -4.78
C VAL A 86 21.56 2.54 -6.09
N CYS A 87 20.56 2.77 -6.94
CA CYS A 87 20.43 2.10 -8.23
C CYS A 87 21.59 2.45 -9.18
N ALA A 88 22.01 3.72 -9.24
CA ALA A 88 23.13 4.16 -10.07
C ALA A 88 24.46 3.53 -9.62
N LEU A 89 24.69 3.44 -8.30
CA LEU A 89 25.87 2.77 -7.75
C LEU A 89 25.85 1.27 -8.04
N LEU A 90 24.73 0.59 -7.78
CA LEU A 90 24.63 -0.84 -8.03
C LEU A 90 24.76 -1.17 -9.52
N GLY A 91 24.14 -0.39 -10.40
CA GLY A 91 24.25 -0.60 -11.85
C GLY A 91 25.62 -0.28 -12.44
N GLY A 92 26.39 0.62 -11.81
CA GLY A 92 27.74 0.96 -12.25
C GLY A 92 28.82 -0.01 -11.78
N PHE A 93 28.64 -0.64 -10.62
CA PHE A 93 29.66 -1.48 -9.98
C PHE A 93 29.41 -2.99 -10.06
N LEU A 94 28.17 -3.44 -10.33
CA LEU A 94 27.85 -4.87 -10.42
C LEU A 94 27.67 -5.31 -11.88
N PRO A 95 28.16 -6.51 -12.27
CA PRO A 95 27.96 -7.05 -13.62
C PRO A 95 26.48 -7.39 -13.85
N ILE A 96 25.97 -7.07 -15.04
CA ILE A 96 24.53 -7.20 -15.36
C ILE A 96 23.99 -8.62 -15.16
N GLU A 97 24.80 -9.64 -15.40
CA GLU A 97 24.47 -11.06 -15.19
C GLU A 97 24.12 -11.34 -13.72
N PHE A 98 24.90 -10.77 -12.80
CA PHE A 98 24.65 -10.92 -11.38
C PHE A 98 23.39 -10.16 -10.93
N LEU A 99 23.13 -8.97 -11.50
CA LEU A 99 21.90 -8.22 -11.24
C LEU A 99 20.67 -8.95 -11.81
N SER A 100 20.77 -9.55 -13.00
CA SER A 100 19.66 -10.27 -13.61
C SER A 100 19.32 -11.53 -12.82
N ASP A 101 20.33 -12.25 -12.34
CA ASP A 101 20.12 -13.45 -11.52
C ASP A 101 19.46 -13.11 -10.18
N LEU A 102 19.91 -12.04 -9.52
CA LEU A 102 19.30 -11.53 -8.29
C LEU A 102 17.84 -11.08 -8.50
N THR A 103 17.57 -10.40 -9.60
CA THR A 103 16.23 -9.88 -9.92
C THR A 103 15.27 -11.02 -10.23
N SER A 104 15.71 -12.00 -11.03
CA SER A 104 14.89 -13.16 -11.42
C SER A 104 14.45 -13.97 -10.19
N VAL A 105 15.40 -14.34 -9.31
CA VAL A 105 15.09 -15.09 -8.08
C VAL A 105 14.18 -14.29 -7.15
N GLY A 106 14.40 -12.98 -7.02
CA GLY A 106 13.54 -12.09 -6.23
C GLY A 106 12.11 -12.00 -6.77
N CYS A 107 11.94 -11.90 -8.09
CA CYS A 107 10.62 -11.91 -8.72
C CYS A 107 9.90 -13.24 -8.52
N LEU A 108 10.58 -14.38 -8.69
CA LEU A 108 10.02 -15.71 -8.43
C LEU A 108 9.54 -15.85 -6.98
N PHE A 109 10.32 -15.38 -6.01
CA PHE A 109 9.91 -15.39 -4.61
C PHE A 109 8.73 -14.47 -4.32
N ALA A 110 8.71 -13.26 -4.88
CA ALA A 110 7.59 -12.34 -4.72
C ALA A 110 6.30 -12.94 -5.28
N TYR A 111 6.36 -13.57 -6.45
CA TYR A 111 5.23 -14.31 -7.02
C TYR A 111 4.78 -15.45 -6.11
N LEU A 112 5.72 -16.24 -5.56
CA LEU A 112 5.40 -17.29 -4.60
C LEU A 112 4.64 -16.70 -3.39
N MET A 113 5.16 -15.63 -2.77
CA MET A 113 4.48 -14.95 -1.66
C MET A 113 3.08 -14.44 -2.02
N VAL A 114 2.89 -13.87 -3.22
CA VAL A 114 1.57 -13.40 -3.67
C VAL A 114 0.58 -14.55 -3.77
N HIS A 115 0.99 -15.69 -4.34
CA HIS A 115 0.11 -16.85 -4.48
C HIS A 115 -0.22 -17.48 -3.12
N LEU A 116 0.75 -17.53 -2.20
CA LEU A 116 0.47 -17.91 -0.80
C LEU A 116 -0.50 -16.92 -0.14
N GLY A 117 -0.32 -15.62 -0.35
CA GLY A 117 -1.20 -14.58 0.19
C GLY A 117 -2.64 -14.71 -0.29
N VAL A 118 -2.85 -15.01 -1.58
CA VAL A 118 -4.18 -15.29 -2.15
C VAL A 118 -4.80 -16.52 -1.50
N ILE A 119 -4.02 -17.59 -1.30
CA ILE A 119 -4.49 -18.80 -0.62
C ILE A 119 -4.87 -18.51 0.84
N ILE A 120 -4.03 -17.77 1.57
CA ILE A 120 -4.31 -17.39 2.96
C ILE A 120 -5.57 -16.54 3.04
N LEU A 121 -5.76 -15.57 2.14
CA LEU A 121 -6.97 -14.76 2.08
C LEU A 121 -8.18 -15.62 1.76
N PHE A 122 -8.06 -16.57 0.84
CA PHE A 122 -9.13 -17.51 0.50
C PHE A 122 -9.56 -18.35 1.71
N PHE A 123 -8.61 -18.93 2.45
CA PHE A 123 -8.91 -19.70 3.66
C PHE A 123 -9.47 -18.81 4.79
N THR A 124 -8.93 -17.60 4.96
CA THR A 124 -9.37 -16.66 6.00
C THR A 124 -10.78 -16.14 5.74
N ASN A 125 -11.10 -15.79 4.49
CA ASN A 125 -12.42 -15.28 4.12
C ASN A 125 -13.51 -16.37 4.17
N ARG A 126 -13.13 -17.64 4.02
CA ARG A 126 -14.05 -18.78 4.18
C ARG A 126 -14.47 -19.05 5.63
N GLY A 127 -13.65 -18.66 6.60
CA GLY A 127 -13.91 -18.86 8.03
C GLY A 127 -14.91 -17.88 8.65
N ASN A 128 -15.27 -16.80 7.95
CA ASN A 128 -16.23 -15.81 8.43
C ASN A 128 -17.46 -15.77 7.50
N PRO A 129 -18.43 -16.69 7.67
CA PRO A 129 -19.72 -16.53 7.00
C PRO A 129 -20.33 -15.24 7.51
N SER A 130 -20.33 -14.21 6.66
CA SER A 130 -21.03 -12.96 6.88
C SER A 130 -22.43 -13.26 7.40
N ASN A 131 -22.63 -13.08 8.70
CA ASN A 131 -23.94 -12.96 9.33
C ASN A 131 -24.71 -11.90 8.52
N SER A 132 -25.65 -12.39 7.72
CA SER A 132 -26.51 -11.61 6.82
C SER A 132 -27.66 -10.90 7.56
N ASN A 133 -27.74 -11.00 8.88
CA ASN A 133 -28.93 -10.66 9.66
C ASN A 133 -28.68 -9.52 10.67
N SER A 134 -27.61 -8.73 10.50
CA SER A 134 -27.39 -7.52 11.30
C SER A 134 -27.89 -6.29 10.54
N THR A 135 -29.09 -5.84 10.90
CA THR A 135 -29.77 -4.61 10.45
C THR A 135 -29.06 -3.30 10.80
N ASP A 136 -27.88 -3.34 11.42
CA ASP A 136 -27.07 -2.17 11.78
C ASP A 136 -25.82 -2.05 10.89
N ARG A 137 -26.02 -1.90 9.58
CA ARG A 137 -24.94 -1.46 8.68
C ARG A 137 -25.18 0.00 8.30
N VAL A 138 -24.54 0.90 9.05
CA VAL A 138 -24.12 2.19 8.50
C VAL A 138 -23.25 1.86 7.29
N ALA A 139 -23.79 2.07 6.09
CA ALA A 139 -23.07 1.89 4.84
C ALA A 139 -21.79 2.71 4.91
N ARG A 140 -20.64 2.04 5.06
CA ARG A 140 -19.35 2.69 4.87
C ARG A 140 -19.26 2.99 3.37
N PRO A 141 -18.80 4.17 2.94
CA PRO A 141 -18.62 4.50 1.52
C PRO A 141 -17.51 3.67 0.82
N SER A 142 -17.09 2.56 1.44
CA SER A 142 -16.12 1.58 0.98
C SER A 142 -16.73 0.22 0.64
N ASP A 143 -18.06 0.10 0.49
CA ASP A 143 -18.73 -1.07 -0.11
C ASP A 143 -18.46 -1.14 -1.63
N GLN A 144 -17.20 -0.94 -2.01
CA GLN A 144 -16.71 -1.16 -3.35
C GLN A 144 -16.66 -2.68 -3.52
N LYS A 145 -17.65 -3.21 -4.26
CA LYS A 145 -17.83 -4.65 -4.48
C LYS A 145 -16.49 -5.27 -4.82
N TYR A 146 -15.95 -6.08 -3.89
CA TYR A 146 -14.87 -6.98 -4.21
C TYR A 146 -15.37 -7.85 -5.35
N PHE A 147 -14.60 -7.92 -6.44
CA PHE A 147 -14.88 -8.87 -7.51
C PHE A 147 -15.00 -10.25 -6.84
N ASP A 148 -16.21 -10.81 -6.83
CA ASP A 148 -16.50 -12.09 -6.19
C ASP A 148 -15.67 -13.15 -6.89
N PHE A 149 -14.51 -13.47 -6.31
CA PHE A 149 -13.66 -14.53 -6.83
C PHE A 149 -14.45 -15.84 -6.72
N PRO A 150 -14.79 -16.48 -7.86
CA PRO A 150 -15.50 -17.75 -7.80
C PRO A 150 -14.66 -18.71 -6.94
N SER A 151 -15.30 -19.38 -5.98
CA SER A 151 -14.62 -20.35 -5.12
C SER A 151 -13.93 -21.48 -5.90
N LYS A 152 -14.28 -21.65 -7.18
CA LYS A 152 -13.67 -22.58 -8.14
C LYS A 152 -12.36 -22.09 -8.76
N THR A 153 -11.95 -20.84 -8.53
CA THR A 153 -10.75 -20.21 -9.13
C THR A 153 -9.47 -20.48 -8.33
N LEU A 154 -9.52 -21.31 -7.29
CA LEU A 154 -8.36 -21.67 -6.46
C LEU A 154 -7.30 -22.49 -7.22
N PHE A 155 -7.63 -23.12 -8.35
CA PHE A 155 -6.65 -23.85 -9.16
C PHE A 155 -5.61 -22.92 -9.80
N ILE A 156 -5.96 -21.67 -10.10
CA ILE A 156 -5.05 -20.69 -10.70
C ILE A 156 -3.83 -20.44 -9.80
N PRO A 157 -3.98 -20.10 -8.50
CA PRO A 157 -2.82 -19.90 -7.66
C PRO A 157 -2.03 -21.18 -7.39
N ILE A 158 -2.67 -22.36 -7.38
CA ILE A 158 -1.97 -23.64 -7.18
C ILE A 158 -1.05 -23.96 -8.37
N ILE A 159 -1.54 -23.78 -9.60
CA ILE A 159 -0.74 -23.95 -10.82
C ILE A 159 0.42 -22.94 -10.85
N GLY A 160 0.17 -21.69 -10.44
CA GLY A 160 1.20 -20.66 -10.35
C GLY A 160 2.30 -21.00 -9.33
N ILE A 161 1.94 -21.54 -8.15
CA ILE A 161 2.92 -22.03 -7.16
C ILE A 161 3.75 -23.16 -7.75
N LEU A 162 3.12 -24.14 -8.39
CA LEU A 162 3.82 -25.25 -9.01
C LEU A 162 4.82 -24.76 -10.07
N GLY A 163 4.40 -23.84 -10.94
CA GLY A 163 5.27 -23.21 -11.94
C GLY A 163 6.45 -22.45 -11.31
N CYS A 164 6.19 -21.66 -10.26
CA CYS A 164 7.25 -20.92 -9.56
C CYS A 164 8.23 -21.85 -8.87
N ILE A 165 7.77 -22.92 -8.21
CA ILE A 165 8.62 -23.91 -7.54
C ILE A 165 9.49 -24.64 -8.55
N LEU A 166 8.94 -25.05 -9.69
CA LEU A 166 9.70 -25.72 -10.76
C LEU A 166 10.82 -24.82 -11.32
N LEU A 167 10.52 -23.54 -11.60
CA LEU A 167 11.53 -22.59 -12.07
C LEU A 167 12.59 -22.31 -11.00
N MET A 168 12.18 -22.22 -9.73
CA MET A 168 13.08 -22.00 -8.61
C MET A 168 14.02 -23.20 -8.39
N TYR A 169 13.55 -24.43 -8.60
CA TYR A 169 14.39 -25.63 -8.51
C TYR A 169 15.48 -25.67 -9.59
N SER A 170 15.15 -25.27 -10.81
CA SER A 170 16.13 -25.20 -11.92
C SER A 170 17.23 -24.16 -11.66
N SER A 171 16.89 -23.06 -10.98
CA SER A 171 17.80 -21.94 -10.71
C SER A 171 18.68 -22.13 -9.45
N ILE A 172 18.55 -23.24 -8.72
CA ILE A 172 19.15 -23.43 -7.39
C ILE A 172 20.67 -23.67 -7.42
N GLN A 173 21.25 -23.99 -8.58
CA GLN A 173 22.56 -24.64 -8.64
C GLN A 173 23.73 -23.75 -8.22
N GLU A 174 23.68 -22.41 -8.27
CA GLU A 174 24.84 -21.58 -7.88
C GLU A 174 24.51 -20.26 -7.13
N THR A 175 23.24 -19.86 -7.00
CA THR A 175 22.92 -18.43 -6.75
C THR A 175 21.98 -18.14 -5.57
N SER A 176 21.19 -19.12 -5.11
CA SER A 176 20.07 -18.87 -4.21
C SER A 176 20.48 -18.49 -2.77
N ILE A 177 21.64 -18.97 -2.30
CA ILE A 177 22.11 -18.71 -0.93
C ILE A 177 22.36 -17.22 -0.68
N ARG A 178 22.95 -16.50 -1.64
CA ARG A 178 23.31 -15.09 -1.50
C ARG A 178 22.06 -14.19 -1.44
N TRP A 179 21.06 -14.52 -2.26
CA TRP A 179 19.77 -13.83 -2.25
C TRP A 179 18.97 -14.12 -0.97
N SER A 180 18.93 -15.39 -0.53
CA SER A 180 18.25 -15.77 0.71
C SER A 180 18.86 -15.12 1.94
N ILE A 181 20.20 -15.01 2.02
CA ILE A 181 20.88 -14.31 3.10
C ILE A 181 20.51 -12.83 3.12
N TRP A 182 20.57 -12.14 1.97
CA TRP A 182 20.20 -10.72 1.88
C TRP A 182 18.73 -10.47 2.27
N THR A 183 17.83 -11.34 1.83
CA THR A 183 16.39 -11.27 2.16
C THR A 183 16.16 -11.56 3.64
N ALA A 184 16.85 -12.54 4.22
CA ALA A 184 16.77 -12.84 5.65
C ALA A 184 17.27 -11.66 6.50
N ILE A 185 18.39 -11.03 6.12
CA ILE A 185 18.90 -9.83 6.78
C ILE A 185 17.88 -8.69 6.71
N GLY A 186 17.31 -8.43 5.52
CA GLY A 186 16.29 -7.41 5.34
C GLY A 186 15.04 -7.64 6.20
N ILE A 187 14.57 -8.90 6.28
CA ILE A 187 13.45 -9.30 7.14
C ILE A 187 13.79 -9.11 8.62
N ILE A 188 14.99 -9.46 9.06
CA ILE A 188 15.42 -9.31 10.46
C ILE A 188 15.45 -7.83 10.84
N ILE A 189 16.11 -6.98 10.05
CA ILE A 189 16.14 -5.52 10.28
C ILE A 189 14.71 -4.96 10.30
N TYR A 190 13.89 -5.39 9.34
CA TYR A 190 12.49 -4.99 9.26
C TYR A 190 11.69 -5.42 10.49
N PHE A 191 11.76 -6.67 10.95
CA PHE A 191 11.00 -7.16 12.10
C PHE A 191 11.41 -6.47 13.41
N VAL A 192 12.72 -6.31 13.63
CA VAL A 192 13.27 -5.65 14.82
C VAL A 192 12.80 -4.18 14.91
N TYR A 193 12.73 -3.48 13.77
CA TYR A 193 12.22 -2.11 13.73
C TYR A 193 10.67 -2.03 13.76
N SER A 194 10.00 -2.90 12.99
CA SER A 194 8.54 -2.95 12.80
C SER A 194 7.79 -3.28 14.09
N MET A 195 8.30 -4.22 14.89
CA MET A 195 7.67 -4.60 16.16
C MET A 195 7.61 -3.44 17.17
N ASN A 196 8.55 -2.50 17.10
CA ASN A 196 8.64 -1.40 18.06
C ASN A 196 7.85 -0.15 17.63
N ASN A 197 7.57 0.03 16.33
CA ASN A 197 7.01 1.28 15.78
C ASN A 197 5.62 1.18 15.13
N SER A 198 4.99 -0.01 15.08
CA SER A 198 3.71 -0.18 14.39
C SER A 198 2.54 0.61 15.03
N LYS A 199 1.98 1.56 14.28
CA LYS A 199 0.84 2.42 14.69
C LYS A 199 -0.53 1.82 14.35
N LEU A 200 -0.57 0.73 13.58
CA LEU A 200 -1.81 0.10 13.09
C LEU A 200 -2.69 -0.44 14.23
N GLY A 201 -2.11 -0.86 15.36
CA GLY A 201 -2.86 -1.27 16.55
C GLY A 201 -3.55 -0.13 17.31
N LYS A 202 -3.07 1.12 17.16
CA LYS A 202 -3.60 2.28 17.89
C LYS A 202 -4.86 2.85 17.24
N SER A 203 -4.95 2.82 15.90
CA SER A 203 -6.09 3.36 15.16
C SER A 203 -7.36 2.52 15.30
N ARG A 204 -7.23 1.19 15.50
CA ARG A 204 -8.37 0.30 15.78
C ARG A 204 -8.95 0.57 17.17
N LYS A 205 -8.09 0.74 18.18
CA LYS A 205 -8.50 1.10 19.54
C LYS A 205 -9.21 2.45 19.60
N SER A 206 -8.76 3.46 18.86
CA SER A 206 -9.44 4.77 18.82
C SER A 206 -10.81 4.72 18.14
N PHE A 207 -10.97 3.86 17.12
CA PHE A 207 -12.27 3.65 16.47
C PHE A 207 -13.22 2.81 17.34
N GLU A 208 -12.73 1.82 18.08
CA GLU A 208 -13.51 1.03 19.05
C GLU A 208 -13.88 1.85 20.29
N MET A 209 -13.04 2.82 20.72
CA MET A 209 -13.31 3.68 21.87
C MET A 209 -14.19 4.90 21.57
N SER A 210 -14.37 5.27 20.30
CA SER A 210 -15.42 6.20 19.93
C SER A 210 -16.74 5.44 19.81
N PRO A 211 -17.71 5.62 20.73
CA PRO A 211 -19.04 5.09 20.50
C PRO A 211 -19.53 5.63 19.15
N PRO A 212 -20.25 4.81 18.35
CA PRO A 212 -20.78 5.26 17.07
C PRO A 212 -21.53 6.57 17.33
N ARG A 213 -21.07 7.64 16.67
CA ARG A 213 -21.72 8.95 16.71
C ARG A 213 -22.98 8.84 15.87
N ASP A 214 -23.98 8.19 16.44
CA ASP A 214 -25.30 8.13 15.88
C ASP A 214 -26.00 9.47 16.18
N ARG A 215 -26.80 9.94 15.22
CA ARG A 215 -27.50 11.24 15.35
C ARG A 215 -28.36 11.30 16.62
N HIS A 216 -28.81 10.15 17.12
CA HIS A 216 -29.59 10.04 18.35
C HIS A 216 -28.73 10.17 19.61
N GLY A 217 -27.48 9.68 19.62
CA GLY A 217 -26.53 9.88 20.70
C GLY A 217 -26.17 11.36 20.90
N ASP A 218 -25.90 12.09 19.82
CA ASP A 218 -25.62 13.53 19.89
C ASP A 218 -26.83 14.34 20.41
N LEU A 219 -28.06 13.98 20.00
CA LEU A 219 -29.30 14.60 20.48
C LEU A 219 -29.52 14.36 21.98
N ARG A 220 -29.27 13.14 22.47
CA ARG A 220 -29.38 12.81 23.90
C ARG A 220 -28.33 13.55 24.73
N LEU A 221 -27.12 13.74 24.21
CA LEU A 221 -26.08 14.52 24.89
C LEU A 221 -26.44 16.01 24.97
N GLN A 222 -27.03 16.58 23.91
CA GLN A 222 -27.57 17.95 23.95
C GLN A 222 -28.72 18.09 24.95
N GLN A 223 -29.67 17.14 24.97
CA GLN A 223 -30.78 17.14 25.92
C GLN A 223 -30.29 17.02 27.37
N LEU A 224 -29.29 16.17 27.63
CA LEU A 224 -28.69 16.02 28.95
C LEU A 224 -27.93 17.28 29.39
N GLN A 225 -27.27 17.98 28.47
CA GLN A 225 -26.63 19.25 28.79
C GLN A 225 -27.64 20.36 29.05
N GLN A 226 -28.73 20.45 28.26
CA GLN A 226 -29.82 21.38 28.52
C GLN A 226 -30.47 21.12 29.89
N TYR A 227 -30.84 19.87 30.18
CA TYR A 227 -31.43 19.50 31.47
C TYR A 227 -30.52 19.84 32.66
N LYS A 228 -29.21 19.56 32.55
CA LYS A 228 -28.24 19.93 33.60
C LYS A 228 -28.14 21.44 33.78
N THR A 229 -28.20 22.19 32.68
CA THR A 229 -28.14 23.65 32.73
C THR A 229 -29.40 24.20 33.42
N GLU A 230 -30.58 23.76 33.01
CA GLU A 230 -31.86 24.15 33.63
C GLU A 230 -31.88 23.86 35.14
N ARG A 231 -31.54 22.63 35.54
CA ARG A 231 -31.38 22.22 36.94
C ARG A 231 -30.41 23.11 37.73
N GLN A 232 -29.30 23.50 37.12
CA GLN A 232 -28.31 24.35 37.78
C GLN A 232 -28.85 25.76 37.97
N THR A 233 -29.63 26.26 37.02
CA THR A 233 -30.34 27.55 37.15
C THR A 233 -31.40 27.52 38.24
N GLU A 234 -32.19 26.43 38.34
CA GLU A 234 -33.19 26.24 39.40
C GLU A 234 -32.56 26.14 40.80
N LEU A 235 -31.38 25.55 40.92
CA LEU A 235 -30.65 25.46 42.20
C LEU A 235 -29.99 26.78 42.63
N ASN A 236 -29.80 27.72 41.69
CA ASN A 236 -29.13 29.00 41.92
C ASN A 236 -30.12 30.18 42.03
N ALA A 237 -31.43 29.93 41.90
CA ALA A 237 -32.52 30.90 42.01
C ALA A 237 -33.27 30.72 43.33
#